data_AF-A0A1E9AAN1-F1
#
_entry.id   AF-A0A1E9AAN1-F1
#
_cell.length_a   1.000
_cell.length_b   1.000
_cell.length_c   1.000
_cell.angle_alpha   90.00
_cell.angle_beta   90.00
_cell.angle_gamma   90.00
#
_symmetry.space_group_name_H-M   'P 1'
#
loop_
_entity.id
_entity.type
_entity.pdbx_description
1 polymer ?
#
loop_
_entity_poly.entity_id
_entity_poly.type
_entity_poly.pdbx_seq_one_letter_code
_entity_poly.pdbx_strand_id
1 'polypeptide(L)'
;MTKAKIKNIFLSILILSTLTLFLFFGLPREESITKVKSGYGRIFPENISYKDKKGLIQYRVDLKLNGNKIKKDPNSEKYYAEYRGTIRPEAFSFK
;
A
#
# COMPACT_ATOMS: atom_id res chain seq x y z
N MET A 1 28.52 11.03 37.82
CA MET A 1 27.59 9.99 37.31
C MET A 1 28.42 8.82 36.79
N THR A 2 28.18 7.58 37.22
CA THR A 2 29.03 6.44 36.82
C THR A 2 28.83 6.11 35.34
N LYS A 3 29.90 5.64 34.66
CA LYS A 3 29.85 5.23 33.24
C LYS A 3 28.68 4.26 32.95
N ALA A 4 28.38 3.36 33.90
CA ALA A 4 27.25 2.44 33.82
C ALA A 4 25.88 3.15 33.81
N LYS A 5 25.68 4.19 34.62
CA LYS A 5 24.44 4.99 34.63
C LYS A 5 24.24 5.73 33.30
N ILE A 6 25.32 6.27 32.71
CA ILE A 6 25.28 6.95 31.42
C ILE A 6 24.92 5.96 30.29
N LYS A 7 25.57 4.78 30.27
CA LYS A 7 25.27 3.71 29.30
C LYS A 7 23.80 3.30 29.32
N ASN A 8 23.21 3.14 30.50
CA ASN A 8 21.81 2.74 30.64
C ASN A 8 20.83 3.82 30.14
N ILE A 9 21.17 5.11 30.31
CA ILE A 9 20.36 6.21 29.77
C ILE A 9 20.37 6.19 28.24
N PHE A 10 21.55 6.06 27.63
CA PHE A 10 21.66 5.94 26.17
C PHE A 10 20.88 4.73 25.64
N LEU A 11 20.98 3.58 26.33
CA LEU A 11 20.24 2.38 25.95
C LEU A 11 18.72 2.59 26.05
N SER A 12 18.25 3.24 27.12
CA SER A 12 16.83 3.56 27.29
C SER A 12 16.31 4.47 26.19
N ILE A 13 17.08 5.50 25.83
CA ILE A 13 16.73 6.41 24.74
C ILE A 13 16.66 5.66 23.41
N LEU A 14 17.63 4.76 23.17
CA LEU A 14 17.67 3.95 21.95
C LEU A 14 16.43 3.05 21.83
N ILE A 15 16.07 2.33 22.90
CA ILE A 15 14.88 1.46 22.92
C ILE A 15 13.59 2.28 22.72
N LEU A 16 13.47 3.42 23.38
CA LEU A 16 12.29 4.28 23.26
C LEU A 16 12.17 4.85 21.83
N SER A 17 13.30 5.22 21.23
CA SER A 17 13.37 5.73 19.85
C SER A 17 12.99 4.66 18.82
N THR A 18 13.47 3.43 18.96
CA THR A 18 13.10 2.34 18.04
C THR A 18 11.63 1.97 18.15
N LEU A 19 11.07 1.96 19.37
CA LEU A 19 9.66 1.66 19.59
C LEU A 19 8.74 2.74 18.99
N THR A 20 9.11 4.02 19.15
CA THR A 20 8.35 5.14 18.56
C THR A 20 8.43 5.12 17.04
N LEU A 21 9.61 4.91 16.46
CA LEU A 21 9.76 4.73 15.00
C LEU A 21 8.87 3.62 14.45
N PHE A 22 8.79 2.48 15.15
CA PHE A 22 7.93 1.37 14.76
C PHE A 22 6.43 1.73 14.80
N LEU A 23 5.99 2.49 15.80
CA LEU A 23 4.58 2.93 15.89
C LEU A 23 4.19 3.92 14.80
N PHE A 24 5.09 4.82 14.40
CA PHE A 24 4.80 5.82 13.35
C PHE A 24 4.91 5.27 11.93
N PHE A 25 5.94 4.45 11.64
CA PHE A 25 6.20 3.96 10.28
C PHE A 25 5.75 2.53 10.04
N GLY A 26 5.59 1.71 11.08
CA GLY A 26 5.34 0.28 10.97
C GLY A 26 3.87 -0.13 10.96
N LEU A 27 2.94 0.77 11.28
CA LEU A 27 1.51 0.44 11.26
C LEU A 27 0.98 0.53 9.83
N PRO A 28 0.59 -0.60 9.21
CA PRO A 28 -0.06 -0.56 7.91
C PRO A 28 -1.40 0.15 8.05
N ARG A 29 -1.67 1.09 7.15
CA ARG A 29 -2.91 1.87 7.14
C ARG A 29 -3.66 1.63 5.85
N GLU A 30 -4.95 1.95 5.91
CA GLU A 30 -5.75 2.08 4.70
C GLU A 30 -5.30 3.31 3.93
N GLU A 31 -5.03 3.14 2.63
CA GLU A 31 -4.59 4.22 1.74
C GLU A 31 -5.47 4.27 0.49
N SER A 32 -5.77 5.48 0.02
CA SER A 32 -6.42 5.67 -1.26
C SER A 32 -5.40 5.47 -2.39
N ILE A 33 -5.75 4.66 -3.39
CA ILE A 33 -4.89 4.40 -4.54
C ILE A 33 -5.60 4.67 -5.85
N THR A 34 -4.82 5.07 -6.86
CA THR A 34 -5.24 5.15 -8.26
C THR A 34 -4.38 4.20 -9.08
N LYS A 35 -5.00 3.32 -9.87
CA LYS A 35 -4.29 2.40 -10.77
C LYS A 35 -4.80 2.51 -12.19
N VAL A 36 -3.89 2.42 -13.15
CA VAL A 36 -4.24 2.34 -14.58
C VAL A 36 -4.10 0.90 -15.03
N LYS A 37 -5.12 0.39 -15.73
CA LYS A 37 -5.12 -0.94 -16.33
C LYS A 37 -5.27 -0.81 -17.84
N SER A 38 -4.58 -1.66 -18.59
CA SER A 38 -4.68 -1.75 -20.05
C SER A 38 -5.36 -3.04 -20.48
N GLY A 39 -6.04 -3.01 -21.62
CA GLY A 39 -6.72 -4.16 -22.21
C GLY A 39 -6.91 -3.99 -23.72
N TYR A 40 -7.11 -5.10 -24.44
CA TYR A 40 -7.31 -5.10 -25.91
C TYR A 40 -8.74 -4.73 -26.33
N GLY A 41 -9.55 -4.14 -25.43
CA GLY A 41 -10.93 -3.77 -25.70
C GLY A 41 -11.44 -2.69 -24.77
N ARG A 42 -12.60 -2.11 -25.11
CA ARG A 42 -13.23 -1.03 -24.32
C ARG A 42 -13.96 -1.53 -23.07
N ILE A 43 -14.12 -2.85 -22.94
CA ILE A 43 -14.85 -3.45 -21.83
C ILE A 43 -13.91 -3.59 -20.64
N PHE A 44 -14.21 -2.85 -19.58
CA PHE A 44 -13.50 -2.89 -18.31
C PHE A 44 -14.52 -3.22 -17.20
N PRO A 45 -14.19 -4.11 -16.26
CA PRO A 45 -15.08 -4.40 -15.13
C PRO A 45 -15.26 -3.14 -14.28
N GLU A 46 -16.47 -2.93 -13.76
CA GLU A 46 -16.75 -1.75 -12.92
C GLU A 46 -15.97 -1.79 -11.61
N ASN A 47 -15.79 -2.98 -11.04
CA ASN A 47 -15.06 -3.18 -9.79
C ASN A 47 -14.00 -4.27 -9.95
N ILE A 48 -12.83 -4.07 -9.35
CA ILE A 48 -11.74 -5.03 -9.29
C ILE A 48 -11.32 -5.17 -7.84
N SER A 49 -11.35 -6.40 -7.32
CA SER A 49 -10.82 -6.73 -6.00
C SER A 49 -9.76 -7.81 -6.13
N TYR A 50 -8.61 -7.62 -5.50
CA TYR A 50 -7.57 -8.63 -5.44
C TYR A 50 -6.73 -8.48 -4.17
N LYS A 51 -6.00 -9.54 -3.81
CA LYS A 51 -5.06 -9.52 -2.68
C LYS A 51 -3.65 -9.24 -3.18
N ASP A 52 -2.97 -8.33 -2.51
CA ASP A 52 -1.58 -7.96 -2.76
C ASP A 52 -0.73 -8.29 -1.53
N LYS A 53 0.58 -8.48 -1.71
CA LYS A 53 1.50 -8.76 -0.60
C LYS A 53 2.64 -7.75 -0.61
N LYS A 54 2.85 -7.07 0.52
CA LYS A 54 3.98 -6.15 0.71
C LYS A 54 4.67 -6.49 2.02
N GLY A 55 5.87 -7.08 1.92
CA GLY A 55 6.58 -7.62 3.07
C GLY A 55 5.77 -8.72 3.78
N LEU A 56 5.65 -8.62 5.10
CA LEU A 56 4.93 -9.56 5.96
C LEU A 56 3.43 -9.25 6.07
N ILE A 57 2.88 -8.36 5.24
CA ILE A 57 1.48 -7.93 5.34
C ILE A 57 0.77 -8.22 4.03
N GLN A 58 -0.37 -8.89 4.14
CA GLN A 58 -1.32 -9.08 3.06
C GLN A 58 -2.30 -7.91 3.06
N TYR A 59 -2.48 -7.34 1.88
CA TYR A 59 -3.39 -6.24 1.65
C TYR A 59 -4.52 -6.70 0.73
N ARG A 60 -5.73 -6.20 0.98
CA ARG A 60 -6.82 -6.23 0.02
C ARG A 60 -6.85 -4.91 -0.71
N VAL A 61 -6.93 -5.01 -2.03
CA VAL A 61 -7.06 -3.88 -2.92
C VAL A 61 -8.44 -3.95 -3.55
N ASP A 62 -9.28 -2.97 -3.25
CA ASP A 62 -10.60 -2.80 -3.85
C ASP A 62 -10.57 -1.54 -4.71
N LEU A 63 -10.92 -1.68 -5.99
CA LEU A 63 -10.82 -0.66 -7.01
C LEU A 63 -12.15 -0.53 -7.75
N LYS A 64 -12.61 0.70 -7.94
CA LYS A 64 -13.76 1.05 -8.78
C LYS A 64 -13.30 1.81 -10.01
N LEU A 65 -13.88 1.48 -11.15
CA LEU A 65 -13.64 2.17 -12.41
C LEU A 65 -14.01 3.64 -12.25
N ASN A 66 -13.06 4.53 -12.54
CA ASN A 66 -13.31 5.96 -12.55
C ASN A 66 -14.02 6.31 -13.87
N GLY A 67 -15.36 6.26 -13.84
CA GLY A 67 -16.23 6.49 -15.00
C GLY A 67 -15.85 7.75 -15.77
N ASN A 68 -15.71 7.62 -17.09
CA ASN A 68 -15.26 8.60 -18.09
C ASN A 68 -13.76 8.64 -18.45
N LYS A 69 -12.90 7.74 -17.93
CA LYS A 69 -11.47 7.70 -18.30
C LYS A 69 -11.04 6.43 -19.03
N ILE A 70 -11.90 5.83 -19.86
CA ILE A 70 -11.45 4.81 -20.82
C ILE A 70 -10.91 5.54 -22.06
N LYS A 71 -9.59 5.51 -22.26
CA LYS A 71 -8.92 6.14 -23.40
C LYS A 71 -8.33 5.08 -24.31
N LYS A 72 -8.51 5.25 -25.62
CA LYS A 72 -7.80 4.45 -26.62
C LYS A 72 -6.34 4.93 -26.69
N ASP A 73 -5.40 4.00 -26.76
CA ASP A 73 -4.02 4.30 -27.09
C ASP A 73 -3.95 4.81 -28.55
N PRO A 74 -3.35 5.98 -28.82
CA PRO A 74 -3.17 6.44 -30.19
C PRO A 74 -2.21 5.55 -31.00
N ASN A 75 -1.31 4.82 -30.33
CA ASN A 75 -0.24 4.04 -30.95
C ASN A 75 -0.44 2.52 -30.84
N SER A 76 -1.54 2.06 -30.24
CA SER A 76 -1.82 0.63 -30.12
C SER A 76 -3.32 0.34 -30.16
N GLU A 77 -3.68 -0.93 -30.33
CA GLU A 77 -5.07 -1.38 -30.24
C GLU A 77 -5.60 -1.44 -28.80
N LYS A 78 -4.76 -1.04 -27.82
CA LYS A 78 -5.11 -1.12 -26.40
C LYS A 78 -5.95 0.08 -25.97
N TYR A 79 -6.74 -0.17 -24.93
CA TYR A 79 -7.45 0.83 -24.17
C TYR A 79 -6.87 0.87 -22.76
N TYR A 80 -6.93 2.04 -22.13
CA TYR A 80 -6.54 2.25 -20.75
C TYR A 80 -7.74 2.72 -19.94
N ALA A 81 -7.89 2.18 -18.73
CA ALA A 81 -8.89 2.58 -17.77
C ALA A 81 -8.23 2.95 -16.44
N GLU A 82 -8.65 4.09 -15.88
CA GLU A 82 -8.26 4.51 -14.54
C GLU A 82 -9.23 3.94 -13.51
N TYR A 83 -8.68 3.36 -12.45
CA TYR A 83 -9.41 2.87 -11.30
C TYR A 83 -8.99 3.64 -10.06
N ARG A 84 -9.95 3.89 -9.16
CA ARG A 84 -9.72 4.49 -7.85
C ARG A 84 -10.30 3.60 -6.77
N GLY A 85 -9.63 3.54 -5.63
CA GLY A 85 -10.14 2.80 -4.50
C GLY A 85 -9.16 2.79 -3.36
N THR A 86 -9.16 1.71 -2.59
CA THR A 86 -8.44 1.63 -1.33
C THR A 86 -7.61 0.37 -1.25
N ILE A 87 -6.42 0.49 -0.66
CA ILE A 87 -5.62 -0.65 -0.21
C ILE A 87 -5.72 -0.72 1.32
N ARG A 88 -6.12 -1.88 1.85
CA ARG A 88 -6.32 -2.11 3.29
C ARG A 88 -5.50 -3.31 3.75
N PRO A 89 -4.81 -3.23 4.90
CA PRO A 89 -4.21 -4.42 5.50
C PRO A 89 -5.31 -5.39 5.93
N GLU A 90 -5.17 -6.66 5.57
CA GLU A 90 -6.09 -7.73 6.00
C GLU A 90 -5.46 -8.62 7.08
N ALA A 91 -4.23 -9.08 6.85
CA ALA A 91 -3.59 -10.05 7.72
C ALA A 91 -2.06 -9.99 7.60
N PHE A 92 -1.36 -10.48 8.60
CA PHE A 92 0.06 -10.80 8.46
C PHE A 92 0.21 -12.03 7.55
N SER A 93 1.08 -11.93 6.55
CA SER A 93 1.44 -13.02 5.65
C SER A 93 2.79 -13.60 6.07
N PHE A 94 2.76 -14.63 6.91
CA PHE A 94 3.90 -15.51 7.17
C PHE A 94 3.88 -16.63 6.13
N LYS A 95 4.37 -16.34 4.92
CA LYS A 95 4.71 -17.39 3.95
C LYS A 95 6.22 -17.58 3.95
#